data_AF-A0A183SV17-F1
#
_entry.id   AF-A0A183SV17-F1
#
_cell.length_a   1.000
_cell.length_b   1.000
_cell.length_c   1.000
_cell.angle_alpha   90.00
_cell.angle_beta   90.00
_cell.angle_gamma   90.00
#
_symmetry.space_group_name_H-M   'P 1'
#
loop_
_entity.id
_entity.type
_entity.pdbx_description
1 polymer ?
#
loop_
_entity_poly.entity_id
_entity_poly.type
_entity_poly.pdbx_seq_one_letter_code
_entity_poly.pdbx_strand_id
1 'polypeptide(L)'
;MKTPSKQITQKLENLHAPDDNATVETRWCQPRNVIQSTALAVLGRARRRHQDSFDNNGTNIINLLTEKNGLNTAYMNLRTDANKAAFFRCRRLVQQRLRKMQDAWMIRKAEEIQWYTDRDEMKNFFKSIKAIYGPVPRGPDRCSALTAADREIVNSEALDRTLQKCL
;
A
#
# COMPACT_ATOMS: atom_id res chain seq x y z
N MET A 1 3.42 -14.81 -29.19
CA MET A 1 3.15 -13.65 -28.31
C MET A 1 4.48 -13.13 -27.78
N LYS A 2 4.84 -11.85 -27.98
CA LYS A 2 6.06 -11.27 -27.40
C LYS A 2 5.89 -11.21 -25.88
N THR A 3 6.83 -11.76 -25.13
CA THR A 3 6.83 -11.75 -23.66
C THR A 3 6.83 -10.30 -23.13
N PRO A 4 6.07 -9.98 -22.06
CA PRO A 4 5.98 -8.63 -21.50
C PRO A 4 7.34 -7.99 -21.20
N SER A 5 8.29 -8.81 -20.73
CA SER A 5 9.67 -8.41 -20.49
C SER A 5 10.34 -7.83 -21.74
N LYS A 6 10.20 -8.47 -22.90
CA LYS A 6 10.82 -8.01 -24.16
C LYS A 6 10.25 -6.66 -24.63
N GLN A 7 8.98 -6.38 -24.36
CA GLN A 7 8.37 -5.10 -24.75
C GLN A 7 8.82 -3.94 -23.84
N ILE A 8 8.99 -4.21 -22.55
CA ILE A 8 9.49 -3.22 -21.59
C ILE A 8 10.95 -2.87 -21.92
N THR A 9 11.79 -3.88 -22.18
CA THR A 9 13.19 -3.67 -22.59
C THR A 9 13.29 -2.81 -23.85
N GLN A 10 12.53 -3.14 -24.91
CA GLN A 10 12.54 -2.36 -26.14
C GLN A 10 12.10 -0.90 -25.95
N LYS A 11 11.09 -0.66 -25.10
CA LYS A 11 10.59 0.70 -24.79
C LYS A 11 11.59 1.50 -23.96
N LEU A 12 12.41 0.83 -23.15
CA LEU A 12 13.51 1.43 -22.39
C LEU A 12 14.73 1.75 -23.27
N GLU A 13 15.06 0.91 -24.24
CA GLU A 13 16.15 1.16 -25.19
C GLU A 13 15.84 2.34 -26.14
N ASN A 14 14.55 2.55 -26.44
CA ASN A 14 14.10 3.64 -27.29
C ASN A 14 13.87 4.96 -26.53
N LEU A 15 14.19 5.04 -25.24
CA LEU A 15 14.07 6.27 -24.45
C LEU A 15 15.26 7.19 -24.75
N HIS A 16 14.97 8.46 -25.06
CA HIS A 16 16.00 9.47 -25.20
C HIS A 16 16.63 9.78 -23.84
N ALA A 17 17.95 9.89 -23.78
CA ALA A 17 18.64 10.34 -22.58
C ALA A 17 18.14 11.75 -22.19
N PRO A 18 17.73 11.98 -20.93
CA PRO A 18 17.37 13.31 -20.47
C PRO A 18 18.60 14.24 -20.53
N ASP A 19 18.36 15.53 -20.73
CA ASP A 19 19.40 16.57 -20.78
C ASP A 19 20.33 16.50 -19.56
N ASP A 20 21.63 16.73 -19.78
CA ASP A 20 22.67 16.67 -18.75
C ASP A 20 22.52 17.74 -17.67
N ASN A 21 21.62 18.71 -17.85
CA ASN A 21 21.19 19.68 -16.83
C ASN A 21 19.91 19.28 -16.06
N ALA A 22 19.22 18.19 -16.45
CA ALA A 22 17.96 17.78 -15.84
C ALA A 22 18.16 17.26 -14.42
N THR A 23 17.31 17.69 -13.48
CA THR A 23 17.39 17.25 -12.07
C THR A 23 17.25 15.74 -11.93
N VAL A 24 17.89 15.16 -10.91
CA VAL A 24 17.90 13.71 -10.63
C VAL A 24 16.49 13.12 -10.58
N GLU A 25 15.53 13.87 -10.05
CA GLU A 25 14.13 13.46 -9.99
C GLU A 25 13.49 13.38 -11.39
N THR A 26 13.77 14.35 -12.27
CA THR A 26 13.35 14.31 -13.68
C THR A 26 13.94 13.11 -14.42
N ARG A 27 15.22 12.78 -14.16
CA ARG A 27 15.90 11.62 -14.75
C ARG A 27 15.32 10.29 -14.28
N TRP A 28 14.89 10.21 -13.02
CA TRP A 28 14.27 9.00 -12.47
C TRP A 28 12.80 8.85 -12.87
N CYS A 29 12.07 9.95 -13.04
CA CYS A 29 10.66 9.94 -13.42
C CYS A 29 10.41 9.35 -14.82
N GLN A 30 11.28 9.62 -15.80
CA GLN A 30 11.11 9.15 -17.18
C GLN A 30 11.08 7.60 -17.32
N PRO A 31 12.11 6.85 -16.90
CA PRO A 31 12.10 5.39 -17.00
C PRO A 31 10.98 4.77 -16.16
N ARG A 32 10.68 5.35 -14.98
CA ARG A 32 9.58 4.90 -14.12
C ARG A 32 8.23 4.99 -14.83
N ASN A 33 7.96 6.11 -15.51
CA ASN A 33 6.71 6.31 -16.24
C ASN A 33 6.58 5.38 -17.45
N VAL A 34 7.67 5.10 -18.17
CA VAL A 34 7.67 4.13 -19.29
C VAL A 34 7.43 2.71 -18.82
N ILE A 35 8.06 2.30 -17.72
CA ILE A 35 7.82 0.98 -17.12
C ILE A 35 6.37 0.85 -16.67
N GLN A 36 5.83 1.85 -15.96
CA GLN A 36 4.46 1.82 -15.45
C GLN A 36 3.40 1.81 -16.58
N SER A 37 3.56 2.67 -17.59
CA SER A 37 2.63 2.75 -18.72
C SER A 37 2.69 1.50 -19.61
N THR A 38 3.88 0.94 -19.83
CA THR A 38 4.05 -0.30 -20.61
C THR A 38 3.52 -1.51 -19.86
N ALA A 39 3.79 -1.61 -18.55
CA ALA A 39 3.22 -2.66 -17.71
C ALA A 39 1.68 -2.59 -17.70
N LEU A 40 1.12 -1.39 -17.62
CA LEU A 40 -0.33 -1.17 -17.68
C LEU A 40 -0.92 -1.58 -19.03
N ALA A 41 -0.26 -1.27 -20.15
CA ALA A 41 -0.74 -1.60 -21.49
C ALA A 41 -0.66 -3.11 -21.78
N VAL A 42 0.36 -3.79 -21.28
CA VAL A 42 0.60 -5.22 -21.56
C VAL A 42 -0.15 -6.13 -20.59
N LEU A 43 -0.15 -5.79 -19.30
CA LEU A 43 -0.72 -6.62 -18.24
C LEU A 43 -2.13 -6.17 -17.81
N GLY A 44 -2.56 -4.98 -18.23
CA GLY A 44 -3.77 -4.34 -17.72
C GLY A 44 -3.64 -3.92 -16.26
N ARG A 45 -4.70 -3.33 -15.70
CA ARG A 45 -4.79 -3.19 -14.24
C ARG A 45 -5.19 -4.54 -13.64
N ALA A 46 -4.45 -4.99 -12.63
CA ALA A 46 -4.92 -6.07 -11.77
C ALA A 46 -6.24 -5.64 -11.12
N ARG A 47 -7.35 -6.27 -11.54
CA ARG A 47 -8.67 -6.07 -10.94
C ARG A 47 -8.66 -6.85 -9.62
N ARG A 48 -8.35 -6.18 -8.50
CA ARG A 48 -8.45 -6.81 -7.17
C ARG A 48 -9.86 -7.36 -7.02
N ARG A 49 -9.99 -8.68 -6.87
CA ARG A 49 -11.29 -9.36 -6.72
C ARG A 49 -11.85 -9.27 -5.30
N HIS A 50 -11.06 -8.74 -4.36
CA HIS A 50 -11.48 -8.44 -3.01
C HIS A 50 -11.38 -6.95 -2.73
N GLN A 51 -12.43 -6.43 -2.11
CA GLN A 51 -12.36 -5.17 -1.37
C GLN A 51 -11.46 -5.41 -0.17
N ASP A 52 -10.20 -5.01 -0.26
CA ASP A 52 -9.39 -4.82 0.93
C ASP A 52 -9.76 -3.49 1.59
N SER A 53 -9.39 -3.31 2.87
CA SER A 53 -9.72 -2.10 3.63
C SER A 53 -9.19 -0.79 3.02
N PHE A 54 -8.35 -0.86 1.97
CA PHE A 54 -7.66 0.26 1.35
C PHE A 54 -8.36 0.76 0.07
N ASP A 55 -9.12 -0.08 -0.64
CA ASP A 55 -9.70 0.26 -1.95
C ASP A 55 -10.66 1.47 -1.93
N ASN A 56 -11.48 1.63 -0.89
CA ASN A 56 -12.44 2.74 -0.80
C ASN A 56 -11.82 4.08 -0.32
N ASN A 57 -10.58 4.06 0.17
CA ASN A 57 -9.94 5.20 0.83
C ASN A 57 -8.60 5.60 0.18
N GLY A 58 -8.30 5.08 -1.02
CA GLY A 58 -6.98 5.21 -1.65
C GLY A 58 -6.45 6.65 -1.73
N THR A 59 -7.30 7.62 -2.09
CA THR A 59 -6.92 9.05 -2.16
C THR A 59 -6.59 9.63 -0.78
N ASN A 60 -7.39 9.34 0.24
CA ASN A 60 -7.15 9.80 1.61
C ASN A 60 -5.85 9.20 2.17
N ILE A 61 -5.56 7.94 1.85
CA ILE A 61 -4.35 7.24 2.31
C ILE A 61 -3.11 7.81 1.61
N ILE A 62 -3.19 8.08 0.30
CA ILE A 62 -2.11 8.74 -0.44
C ILE A 62 -1.83 10.11 0.18
N ASN A 63 -2.84 10.92 0.47
CA ASN A 63 -2.66 12.24 1.07
C ASN A 63 -1.99 12.17 2.45
N LEU A 64 -2.43 11.23 3.31
CA LEU A 64 -1.84 10.99 4.63
C LEU A 64 -0.36 10.59 4.56
N LEU A 65 -0.01 9.75 3.59
CA LEU A 65 1.36 9.32 3.38
C LEU A 65 2.23 10.44 2.82
N THR A 66 1.70 11.27 1.91
CA THR A 66 2.40 12.45 1.37
C THR A 66 2.76 13.42 2.49
N GLU A 67 1.82 13.75 3.38
CA GLU A 67 2.05 14.64 4.52
C GLU A 67 3.12 14.07 5.48
N LYS A 68 3.01 12.78 5.82
CA LYS A 68 3.98 12.07 6.67
C LYS A 68 5.39 12.10 6.06
N ASN A 69 5.49 11.87 4.76
CA ASN A 69 6.76 11.80 4.05
C ASN A 69 7.41 13.19 3.94
N GLY A 70 6.63 14.26 3.71
CA GLY A 70 7.15 15.62 3.73
C GLY A 70 7.78 15.99 5.08
N LEU A 71 7.10 15.65 6.18
CA LEU A 71 7.63 15.88 7.53
C LEU A 71 8.81 14.97 7.88
N ASN A 72 8.84 13.74 7.37
CA ASN A 72 10.00 12.86 7.51
C ASN A 72 11.23 13.47 6.83
N THR A 73 11.07 13.98 5.60
CA THR A 73 12.14 14.67 4.87
C THR A 73 12.64 15.90 5.63
N ALA A 74 11.73 16.73 6.16
CA ALA A 74 12.10 17.89 6.97
C ALA A 74 12.87 17.49 8.25
N TYR A 75 12.45 16.43 8.93
CA TYR A 75 13.12 15.88 10.12
C TYR A 75 14.52 15.30 9.80
N MET A 76 14.68 14.61 8.68
CA MET A 76 15.96 14.03 8.26
C MET A 76 16.94 15.10 7.77
N ASN A 77 16.47 16.11 7.04
CA ASN A 77 17.30 17.21 6.55
C ASN A 77 17.74 18.15 7.66
N LEU A 78 16.84 18.44 8.62
CA LEU A 78 17.11 19.33 9.72
C LEU A 78 16.48 18.80 11.01
N ARG A 79 17.33 18.23 11.86
CA ARG A 79 16.92 17.48 13.06
C ARG A 79 16.65 18.38 14.27
N THR A 80 15.80 19.41 14.11
CA THR A 80 15.35 20.25 15.22
C THR A 80 14.28 19.55 16.07
N ASP A 81 14.15 19.94 17.33
CA ASP A 81 13.09 19.43 18.21
C ASP A 81 11.68 19.72 17.68
N ALA A 82 11.50 20.87 17.02
CA ALA A 82 10.25 21.22 16.35
C ALA A 82 9.90 20.25 15.21
N ASN A 83 10.85 19.94 14.33
CA ASN A 83 10.64 19.01 13.21
C ASN A 83 10.41 17.58 13.70
N LYS A 84 11.17 17.17 14.72
CA LYS A 84 10.98 15.88 15.40
C LYS A 84 9.56 15.77 15.97
N ALA A 85 9.11 16.78 16.72
CA ALA A 85 7.77 16.81 17.29
C ALA A 85 6.68 16.80 16.22
N ALA A 86 6.84 17.56 15.14
CA ALA A 86 5.89 17.60 14.02
C ALA A 86 5.75 16.23 13.33
N PHE A 87 6.88 15.56 13.04
CA PHE A 87 6.88 14.24 12.41
C PHE A 87 6.17 13.19 13.29
N PHE A 88 6.51 13.11 14.58
CA PHE A 88 5.87 12.12 15.48
C PHE A 88 4.38 12.41 15.70
N ARG A 89 3.96 13.67 15.74
CA ARG A 89 2.53 14.06 15.77
C ARG A 89 1.81 13.58 14.51
N CYS A 90 2.36 13.85 13.34
CA CYS A 90 1.79 13.41 12.06
C CYS A 90 1.73 11.88 11.99
N ARG A 91 2.80 11.17 12.37
CA ARG A 91 2.83 9.70 12.43
C ARG A 91 1.66 9.14 13.26
N ARG A 92 1.41 9.70 14.45
CA ARG A 92 0.29 9.29 15.32
C ARG A 92 -1.07 9.56 14.66
N LEU A 93 -1.24 10.72 14.02
CA LEU A 93 -2.48 11.06 13.32
C LEU A 93 -2.76 10.12 12.13
N VAL A 94 -1.73 9.79 11.35
CA VAL A 94 -1.83 8.84 10.24
C VAL A 94 -2.23 7.45 10.76
N GLN A 95 -1.59 6.96 11.82
CA GLN A 95 -1.97 5.69 12.45
C GLN A 95 -3.41 5.69 12.95
N GLN A 96 -3.86 6.76 13.60
CA GLN A 96 -5.23 6.89 14.08
C GLN A 96 -6.25 6.90 12.93
N ARG A 97 -5.98 7.64 11.85
CA ARG A 97 -6.88 7.71 10.68
C ARG A 97 -6.96 6.38 9.95
N LEU A 98 -5.83 5.70 9.75
CA LEU A 98 -5.81 4.36 9.16
C LEU A 98 -6.60 3.36 10.00
N ARG A 99 -6.44 3.40 11.33
CA ARG A 99 -7.21 2.55 12.24
C ARG A 99 -8.71 2.81 12.13
N LYS A 100 -9.14 4.08 12.16
CA LYS A 100 -10.56 4.44 11.99
C LYS A 100 -11.14 3.96 10.66
N MET A 101 -10.37 4.03 9.58
CA MET A 101 -10.80 3.54 8.26
C MET A 101 -10.98 2.02 8.28
N GLN A 102 -10.06 1.29 8.93
CA GLN A 102 -10.14 -0.14 9.10
C GLN A 102 -11.34 -0.53 9.99
N ASP A 103 -11.54 0.16 11.10
CA ASP A 103 -12.67 -0.06 12.01
C ASP A 103 -14.00 0.17 11.30
N ALA A 104 -14.14 1.25 10.54
CA ALA A 104 -15.34 1.54 9.76
C ALA A 104 -15.63 0.46 8.70
N TRP A 105 -14.58 -0.10 8.07
CA TRP A 105 -14.72 -1.22 7.16
C TRP A 105 -15.15 -2.51 7.89
N MET A 106 -14.57 -2.80 9.06
CA MET A 106 -14.94 -3.95 9.90
C MET A 106 -16.40 -3.89 10.35
N ILE A 107 -16.88 -2.71 10.76
CA ILE A 107 -18.29 -2.49 11.13
C ILE A 107 -19.20 -2.83 9.95
N ARG A 108 -18.93 -2.26 8.77
CA ARG A 108 -19.73 -2.54 7.56
C ARG A 108 -19.72 -4.02 7.18
N LYS A 109 -18.58 -4.69 7.35
CA LYS A 109 -18.48 -6.14 7.08
C LYS A 109 -19.24 -6.98 8.08
N ALA A 110 -19.25 -6.60 9.36
CA ALA A 110 -20.07 -7.25 10.38
C ALA A 110 -21.57 -7.10 10.08
N GLU A 111 -22.01 -5.89 9.69
CA GLU A 111 -23.40 -5.63 9.28
C GLU A 111 -23.79 -6.46 8.05
N GLU A 112 -22.92 -6.55 7.05
CA GLU A 112 -23.14 -7.38 5.85
C GLU A 112 -23.27 -8.87 6.21
N ILE A 113 -22.41 -9.38 7.10
CA ILE A 113 -22.48 -10.79 7.55
C ILE A 113 -23.77 -11.05 8.32
N GLN A 114 -24.14 -10.16 9.25
CA GLN A 114 -25.36 -10.27 10.03
C GLN A 114 -26.60 -10.28 9.12
N TRP A 115 -26.63 -9.37 8.13
CA TRP A 115 -27.72 -9.27 7.15
C TRP A 115 -27.94 -10.57 6.37
N TYR A 116 -26.87 -11.29 6.01
CA TYR A 116 -27.01 -12.60 5.35
C TYR A 116 -27.53 -13.68 6.30
N THR A 117 -27.15 -13.63 7.58
CA THR A 117 -27.68 -14.53 8.61
C THR A 117 -29.17 -14.32 8.81
N ASP A 118 -29.62 -13.07 8.92
CA ASP A 118 -31.03 -12.73 9.16
C ASP A 118 -31.96 -13.15 8.00
N ARG A 119 -31.40 -13.30 6.79
CA ARG A 119 -32.12 -13.71 5.57
C ARG A 119 -31.99 -15.19 5.22
N ASP A 120 -31.35 -15.98 6.06
CA ASP A 120 -31.00 -17.39 5.80
C ASP A 120 -30.20 -17.59 4.49
N GLU A 121 -29.43 -16.58 4.08
CA GLU A 121 -28.60 -16.62 2.87
C GLU A 121 -27.23 -17.24 3.14
N MET A 122 -27.22 -18.49 3.62
CA MET A 122 -26.01 -19.19 4.10
C MET A 122 -24.86 -19.20 3.08
N LYS A 123 -25.17 -19.30 1.78
CA LYS A 123 -24.15 -19.24 0.70
C LYS A 123 -23.41 -17.90 0.67
N ASN A 124 -24.12 -16.80 0.86
CA ASN A 124 -23.54 -15.47 0.84
C ASN A 124 -22.82 -15.14 2.16
N PHE A 125 -23.34 -15.62 3.30
CA PHE A 125 -22.65 -15.58 4.59
C PHE A 125 -21.23 -16.17 4.50
N PHE A 126 -21.10 -17.41 4.00
CA PHE A 126 -19.79 -18.05 3.83
C PHE A 126 -18.88 -17.33 2.81
N LYS A 127 -19.45 -16.69 1.79
CA LYS A 127 -18.69 -15.90 0.81
C LYS A 127 -18.12 -14.62 1.44
N SER A 128 -18.89 -13.95 2.30
CA SER A 128 -18.50 -12.73 3.00
C SER A 128 -17.42 -12.98 4.06
N ILE A 129 -17.52 -14.09 4.81
CA ILE A 129 -16.45 -14.50 5.75
C ILE A 129 -15.15 -14.77 5.02
N LYS A 130 -15.18 -15.54 3.92
CA LYS A 130 -13.99 -15.78 3.10
C LYS A 130 -13.36 -14.50 2.56
N ALA A 131 -14.16 -13.45 2.35
CA ALA A 131 -13.67 -12.18 1.85
C ALA A 131 -12.85 -11.37 2.88
N ILE A 132 -13.06 -11.59 4.17
CA ILE A 132 -12.30 -10.94 5.24
C ILE A 132 -10.90 -11.55 5.36
N TYR A 133 -10.80 -12.87 5.29
CA TYR A 133 -9.54 -13.58 5.47
C TYR A 133 -8.69 -13.65 4.19
N GLY A 134 -9.22 -13.24 3.03
CA GLY A 134 -8.54 -13.33 1.75
C GLY A 134 -8.32 -14.77 1.26
N PRO A 135 -7.55 -14.99 0.19
CA PRO A 135 -7.21 -16.34 -0.26
C PRO A 135 -6.41 -17.07 0.83
N VAL A 136 -7.02 -18.08 1.44
CA VAL A 136 -6.28 -19.03 2.29
C VAL A 136 -5.24 -19.72 1.40
N PRO A 137 -3.93 -19.59 1.66
CA PRO A 137 -2.93 -20.30 0.89
C PRO A 137 -3.08 -21.79 1.19
N ARG A 138 -3.68 -22.52 0.24
CA ARG A 138 -3.72 -23.98 0.25
C ARG A 138 -2.47 -24.49 -0.45
N GLY A 139 -1.54 -24.99 0.35
CA GLY A 139 -0.39 -25.77 -0.12
C GLY A 139 0.96 -25.05 -0.02
N PRO A 140 2.06 -25.81 0.11
CA PRO A 140 3.41 -25.26 0.32
C PRO A 140 4.08 -24.66 -0.94
N ASP A 141 3.34 -24.37 -2.00
CA ASP A 141 3.89 -23.74 -3.21
C ASP A 141 3.62 -22.22 -3.25
N ARG A 142 4.66 -21.48 -2.86
CA ARG A 142 5.07 -20.14 -3.34
C ARG A 142 4.09 -18.97 -3.22
N CYS A 143 4.42 -18.05 -2.28
CA CYS A 143 4.74 -16.64 -2.57
C CYS A 143 5.16 -15.94 -1.25
N SER A 144 6.39 -16.15 -0.81
CA SER A 144 6.97 -15.55 0.41
C SER A 144 7.28 -14.04 0.30
N ALA A 145 6.85 -13.36 -0.78
CA ALA A 145 7.13 -11.94 -1.00
C ALA A 145 6.00 -10.99 -0.55
N LEU A 146 4.75 -11.45 -0.44
CA LEU A 146 3.63 -10.61 0.03
C LEU A 146 3.42 -10.67 1.54
N THR A 147 3.84 -11.78 2.18
CA THR A 147 3.85 -11.89 3.64
C THR A 147 4.97 -11.09 4.30
N ALA A 148 5.98 -10.65 3.53
CA ALA A 148 7.06 -9.80 4.02
C ALA A 148 6.58 -8.36 4.29
N ALA A 149 5.73 -7.79 3.43
CA ALA A 149 5.23 -6.42 3.59
C ALA A 149 4.21 -6.29 4.75
N ASP A 150 3.33 -7.28 4.91
CA ASP A 150 2.41 -7.33 6.05
C ASP A 150 3.14 -7.67 7.37
N ARG A 151 4.19 -8.51 7.31
CA ARG A 151 5.11 -8.70 8.45
C ARG A 151 5.94 -7.47 8.74
N GLU A 152 6.34 -6.65 7.77
CA GLU A 152 7.13 -5.43 8.01
C GLU A 152 6.30 -4.36 8.71
N ILE A 153 5.00 -4.26 8.42
CA ILE A 153 4.10 -3.37 9.17
C ILE A 153 4.01 -3.82 10.64
N VAL A 154 3.88 -5.12 10.91
CA VAL A 154 3.88 -5.69 12.27
C VAL A 154 5.27 -5.64 12.95
N ASN A 155 6.36 -5.80 12.20
CA ASN A 155 7.73 -5.73 12.71
C ASN A 155 8.14 -4.28 13.03
N SER A 156 7.60 -3.29 12.31
CA SER A 156 7.77 -1.88 12.66
C SER A 156 7.07 -1.52 13.98
N GLU A 157 5.97 -2.20 14.33
CA GLU A 157 5.35 -2.09 15.67
C GLU A 157 6.18 -2.78 16.76
N ALA A 158 6.88 -3.87 16.44
CA ALA A 158 7.75 -4.57 17.38
C ALA A 158 9.01 -3.75 17.71
N LEU A 159 9.61 -3.09 16.71
CA LEU A 159 10.75 -2.18 16.88
C LEU A 159 10.37 -0.87 17.62
N ASP A 160 9.16 -0.33 17.39
CA ASP A 160 8.66 0.84 18.12
C ASP A 160 8.42 0.51 19.62
N ARG A 161 7.90 -0.69 19.92
CA ARG A 161 7.66 -1.13 21.32
C ARG A 161 8.95 -1.40 22.10
N THR A 162 10.04 -1.82 21.45
CA THR A 162 11.35 -1.97 22.11
C THR A 162 12.03 -0.63 22.33
N LEU A 163 11.89 0.33 21.41
CA LEU A 163 12.46 1.67 21.58
C LEU A 163 11.74 2.53 22.63
N GLN A 164 10.42 2.34 22.81
CA GLN A 164 9.62 3.00 23.86
C GLN A 164 9.97 2.52 25.28
N LYS A 165 10.63 1.37 25.44
CA LYS A 165 11.05 0.80 26.75
C LYS A 165 12.48 1.19 27.15
N CYS A 166 13.23 1.83 26.27
CA CYS A 166 14.63 2.24 26.50
C CYS A 166 14.77 3.76 26.75
N LEU A 167 13.67 4.47 26.96
CA LEU A 167 13.59 5.84 27.49
C LEU A 167 12.83 5.80 28.82
#